data_AF-A0A1B6NYQ6-F1
#
_entry.id   AF-A0A1B6NYQ6-F1
#
_cell.length_a   1.000
_cell.length_b   1.000
_cell.length_c   1.000
_cell.angle_alpha   90.00
_cell.angle_beta   90.00
_cell.angle_gamma   90.00
#
_symmetry.space_group_name_H-M   'P 1'
#
loop_
_entity.id
_entity.type
_entity.pdbx_description
1 polymer ?
#
loop_
_entity_poly.entity_id
_entity_poly.type
_entity_poly.pdbx_seq_one_letter_code
_entity_poly.pdbx_strand_id
1 'polypeptide(L)' 'MSKLTLALVAHDHKKPELLAWVKQHIDVLKQCNLVGTGTTGGLIASETG' A
#
# COMPACT_ATOMS: atom_id res chain seq x y z
N MET A 1 -8.80 -5.97 -19.23
CA MET A 1 -9.27 -6.38 -17.90
C MET A 1 -9.28 -5.15 -17.00
N SER A 2 -10.28 -4.99 -16.13
CA SER A 2 -10.32 -3.87 -15.19
C SER A 2 -9.27 -4.08 -14.09
N LYS A 3 -8.59 -2.99 -13.72
CA LYS A 3 -7.57 -3.01 -12.65
C LYS A 3 -8.27 -3.15 -11.30
N LEU A 4 -7.88 -4.13 -10.48
CA LEU A 4 -8.47 -4.34 -9.15
C LEU A 4 -8.12 -3.15 -8.24
N THR A 5 -9.09 -2.59 -7.52
CA THR A 5 -8.84 -1.56 -6.51
C THR A 5 -8.65 -2.19 -5.13
N LEU A 6 -7.51 -1.92 -4.50
CA LEU A 6 -7.15 -2.46 -3.18
C LEU A 6 -6.97 -1.31 -2.18
N ALA A 7 -7.73 -1.35 -1.08
CA ALA A 7 -7.61 -0.38 0.01
C ALA A 7 -6.61 -0.87 1.07
N LEU A 8 -5.63 -0.02 1.42
CA LEU A 8 -4.60 -0.29 2.42
C LEU A 8 -4.82 0.62 3.65
N VAL A 9 -5.07 -0.01 4.80
CA VAL A 9 -5.31 0.66 6.08
C VAL A 9 -4.53 -0.06 7.17
N ALA A 10 -3.85 0.69 8.03
CA ALA A 10 -3.14 0.18 9.19
C ALA A 10 -3.20 1.18 10.33
N HIS A 11 -3.28 0.66 11.57
CA HIS A 11 -2.99 1.43 12.77
C HIS A 11 -1.52 1.86 12.78
N ASP A 12 -1.19 2.92 13.54
CA ASP A 12 0.16 3.52 13.51
C ASP A 12 1.28 2.51 13.78
N HIS A 13 1.12 1.65 14.78
CA HIS A 13 2.10 0.60 15.10
C HIS A 13 2.19 -0.52 14.05
N LYS A 14 1.22 -0.63 13.14
CA LYS A 14 1.15 -1.63 12.08
C LYS A 14 1.60 -1.10 10.71
N LYS A 15 1.79 0.21 10.58
CA LYS A 15 2.28 0.83 9.34
C LYS A 15 3.65 0.29 8.88
N PRO A 16 4.64 0.05 9.77
CA PRO A 16 5.91 -0.54 9.35
C PRO A 16 5.76 -1.96 8.80
N GLU A 17 4.89 -2.77 9.42
CA GLU A 17 4.60 -4.14 8.99
C GLU A 17 3.86 -4.15 7.65
N LEU A 18 2.86 -3.28 7.48
CA LEU A 18 2.16 -3.09 6.20
C LEU A 18 3.13 -2.66 5.11
N LEU A 19 4.05 -1.74 5.41
CA LEU A 19 5.04 -1.29 4.44
C LEU A 19 5.98 -2.42 4.00
N ALA A 20 6.45 -3.25 4.94
CA ALA A 20 7.26 -4.43 4.62
C ALA A 20 6.50 -5.40 3.71
N TRP A 21 5.22 -5.65 4.01
CA TRP A 21 4.35 -6.48 3.17
C TRP A 21 4.16 -5.90 1.77
N VAL A 22 3.95 -4.59 1.65
CA VAL A 22 3.83 -3.90 0.35
C VAL A 22 5.12 -4.04 -0.46
N LYS A 23 6.29 -3.84 0.16
CA LYS A 23 7.60 -3.99 -0.51
C LYS A 23 7.79 -5.43 -1.01
N GLN A 24 7.37 -6.44 -0.25
CA GLN A 24 7.45 -7.85 -0.65
C GLN A 24 6.51 -8.21 -1.82
N HIS A 25 5.37 -7.54 -1.96
CA HIS A 25 4.35 -7.85 -2.97
C HIS A 25 4.25 -6.79 -4.08
N ILE A 26 5.28 -5.96 -4.24
CA ILE A 26 5.22 -4.75 -5.07
C ILE A 26 4.86 -5.06 -6.53
N ASP A 27 5.31 -6.18 -7.08
CA ASP A 27 5.06 -6.57 -8.48
C ASP A 27 3.60 -6.92 -8.74
N VAL A 28 2.90 -7.47 -7.74
CA VAL A 28 1.46 -7.73 -7.81
C VAL A 28 0.70 -6.44 -7.56
N LEU A 29 1.10 -5.65 -6.57
CA LEU A 29 0.42 -4.42 -6.17
C LEU A 29 0.48 -3.33 -7.25
N LYS A 30 1.55 -3.28 -8.07
CA LYS A 30 1.64 -2.41 -9.26
C LYS A 30 0.53 -2.67 -10.29
N GLN A 31 0.00 -3.89 -10.31
CA GLN A 31 -1.11 -4.29 -11.18
C GLN A 31 -2.49 -3.92 -10.60
N CYS A 32 -2.55 -3.36 -9.38
CA CYS A 32 -3.77 -2.87 -8.75
C CYS A 32 -3.83 -1.32 -8.73
N ASN A 33 -5.03 -0.79 -8.49
CA ASN A 33 -5.22 0.60 -8.06
C ASN A 33 -5.16 0.61 -6.52
N LEU A 34 -4.10 1.18 -5.96
CA LEU A 34 -3.93 1.27 -4.51
C LEU A 34 -4.58 2.54 -3.98
N VAL A 35 -5.44 2.39 -2.98
CA VAL A 35 -6.01 3.51 -2.23
C VAL A 35 -5.71 3.32 -0.73
N GLY A 36 -5.53 4.40 0.02
CA GLY A 36 -5.25 4.31 1.44
C GLY A 36 -5.67 5.57 2.17
N THR A 37 -5.86 5.47 3.48
CA THR A 37 -6.14 6.62 4.33
C THR A 37 -4.93 7.56 4.37
N GLY A 38 -5.12 8.86 4.54
CA GLY A 38 -4.09 9.90 4.33
C GLY A 38 -2.70 9.57 4.87
N THR A 39 -2.57 9.13 6.13
CA THR A 39 -1.26 8.82 6.72
C THR A 39 -0.66 7.49 6.25
N THR A 40 -1.47 6.45 6.00
CA THR A 40 -1.01 5.14 5.52
C THR A 40 -0.66 5.19 4.03
N GLY A 41 -1.52 5.78 3.22
CA GLY A 41 -1.28 5.97 1.79
C GLY A 41 -0.08 6.88 1.53
N GLY A 42 0.05 7.96 2.30
CA GLY A 42 1.21 8.86 2.22
C GLY A 42 2.53 8.15 2.56
N LEU A 43 2.55 7.35 3.63
CA LEU A 43 3.75 6.58 4.00
C LEU A 43 4.15 5.60 2.90
N ILE A 44 3.20 4.85 2.35
CA ILE A 44 3.48 3.87 1.29
C ILE A 44 3.98 4.58 0.03
N ALA A 45 3.32 5.66 -0.41
CA ALA A 45 3.73 6.43 -1.58
C ALA A 45 5.13 7.04 -1.43
N SER A 46 5.50 7.50 -0.24
CA SER A 46 6.84 8.05 0.02
C SER A 46 7.96 6.99 -0.03
N GLU A 47 7.63 5.74 0.28
CA GLU A 47 8.59 4.66 0.47
C GLU A 47 8.68 3.69 -0.72
N THR A 48 7.68 3.71 -1.61
CA THR A 48 7.59 2.84 -2.78
C THR A 48 7.34 3.60 -4.08
N GLY A 49 7.33 4.94 -4.02
CA GLY A 49 7.13 5.84 -5.16
C GLY A 49 8.27 5.82 -6.15
#